data_AF-Q8UVF9-F1
#
_entry.id   AF-Q8UVF9-F1
#
_cell.length_a   1.000
_cell.length_b   1.000
_cell.length_c   1.000
_cell.angle_alpha   90.00
_cell.angle_beta   90.00
_cell.angle_gamma   90.00
#
_symmetry.space_group_name_H-M   'P 1'
#
loop_
_entity.id
_entity.type
_entity.pdbx_description
1 polymer ?
#
loop_
_entity_poly.entity_id
_entity_poly.type
_entity_poly.pdbx_seq_one_letter_code
_entity_poly.pdbx_strand_id
1 'polypeptide(L)'
;VIIDNFNQQKSKMGGTDLFMTEEQKKYYNAMKKLGSKKPQKPVPRPENKFQALVFDLVTTQLFDIFIMVLICLNMVTMMVETDEQSEDKEVILYWVNLTFIIVFTGECSLKLVALRHHYFSVGWNIFGFVVVILSIVGLLLADIIEKYFVSPTLFRVIRLARIGRVLRLIRGAKGIRTLLFALMMSLPALFNIGLLLFLIMFIFSIFGMSNFAYVRKEGMIDDMFNFETFGNSMICLFMITTSAGWDGLLIPIMNTPPDCDPDVEHPGSPVRGDCGSPGMGIVFFTTYIIMCFIVVVNMY
;
A
#
# COMPACT_ATOMS: atom_id res chain seq x y z
N VAL A 1 24.08 2.58 -21.18
CA VAL A 1 24.69 1.24 -21.01
C VAL A 1 23.70 0.19 -20.53
N ILE A 2 23.13 0.28 -19.32
CA ILE A 2 22.19 -0.75 -18.80
C ILE A 2 20.95 -0.86 -19.70
N ILE A 3 20.31 0.29 -20.00
CA ILE A 3 19.13 0.34 -20.89
C ILE A 3 19.47 -0.18 -22.30
N ASP A 4 20.63 0.19 -22.84
CA ASP A 4 21.06 -0.26 -24.16
C ASP A 4 21.28 -1.78 -24.20
N ASN A 5 21.90 -2.34 -23.15
CA ASN A 5 22.08 -3.79 -22.99
C ASN A 5 20.71 -4.49 -22.85
N PHE A 6 19.80 -3.94 -22.05
CA PHE A 6 18.44 -4.44 -21.92
C PHE A 6 17.70 -4.47 -23.26
N ASN A 7 17.78 -3.39 -24.05
CA ASN A 7 17.17 -3.32 -25.38
C ASN A 7 17.79 -4.34 -26.35
N GLN A 8 19.10 -4.54 -26.30
CA GLN A 8 19.78 -5.58 -27.09
C GLN A 8 19.33 -7.00 -26.69
N GLN A 9 19.24 -7.30 -25.40
CA GLN A 9 18.76 -8.60 -24.91
C GLN A 9 17.30 -8.84 -25.30
N LYS A 10 16.44 -7.83 -25.16
CA LYS A 10 15.05 -7.87 -25.62
C LYS A 10 14.96 -8.15 -27.12
N SER A 11 15.79 -7.49 -27.93
CA SER A 11 15.86 -7.74 -29.38
C SER A 11 16.32 -9.17 -29.69
N LYS A 12 17.31 -9.70 -28.96
CA LYS A 12 17.83 -11.07 -29.15
C LYS A 12 16.80 -12.15 -28.81
N MET A 13 15.95 -11.92 -27.82
CA MET A 13 14.87 -12.85 -27.42
C MET A 13 13.56 -12.62 -28.20
N GLY A 14 13.63 -12.04 -29.40
CA GLY A 14 12.47 -11.84 -30.27
C GLY A 14 11.45 -10.82 -29.77
N GLY A 15 11.87 -9.84 -28.96
CA GLY A 15 11.01 -8.77 -28.46
C GLY A 15 10.12 -9.14 -27.27
N THR A 16 10.30 -10.34 -26.70
CA THR A 16 9.55 -10.78 -25.51
C THR A 16 10.09 -10.12 -24.24
N ASP A 17 9.22 -9.89 -23.25
CA ASP A 17 9.62 -9.28 -21.98
C ASP A 17 10.50 -10.23 -21.16
N LEU A 18 11.64 -9.71 -20.67
CA LEU A 18 12.72 -10.47 -20.02
C LEU A 18 12.35 -10.94 -18.59
N PHE A 19 11.56 -10.15 -17.87
CA PHE A 19 11.32 -10.36 -16.43
C PHE A 19 10.03 -11.11 -16.12
N MET A 20 9.37 -11.74 -17.10
CA MET A 20 8.11 -12.46 -16.90
C MET A 20 8.22 -13.93 -17.33
N THR A 21 7.64 -14.81 -16.53
CA THR A 21 7.49 -16.23 -16.89
C THR A 21 6.45 -16.42 -17.99
N GLU A 22 6.44 -17.58 -18.64
CA GLU A 22 5.47 -17.91 -19.69
C GLU A 22 4.00 -17.88 -19.18
N GLU A 23 3.75 -18.24 -17.93
CA GLU A 23 2.41 -18.14 -17.32
C GLU A 23 2.02 -16.69 -17.05
N GLN A 24 2.94 -15.87 -16.55
CA GLN A 24 2.70 -14.44 -16.34
C GLN A 24 2.43 -13.72 -17.66
N LYS A 25 3.08 -14.12 -18.77
CA LYS A 25 2.78 -13.60 -20.11
C LYS A 25 1.34 -13.91 -20.53
N LYS A 26 0.81 -15.10 -20.22
CA LYS A 26 -0.61 -15.43 -20.48
C LYS A 26 -1.55 -14.51 -19.70
N TYR A 27 -1.26 -14.29 -18.41
CA TYR A 27 -2.02 -13.37 -17.56
C TYR A 27 -1.96 -11.92 -18.06
N TYR A 28 -0.77 -11.43 -18.39
CA TYR A 28 -0.53 -10.11 -18.98
C TYR A 28 -1.34 -9.92 -20.27
N ASN A 29 -1.34 -10.90 -21.16
CA ASN A 29 -2.13 -10.86 -22.40
C ASN A 29 -3.65 -10.84 -22.12
N ALA A 30 -4.12 -11.55 -21.09
CA ALA A 30 -5.52 -11.49 -20.66
C ALA A 30 -5.88 -10.11 -20.10
N MET A 31 -5.03 -9.51 -19.25
CA MET A 31 -5.21 -8.15 -18.74
C MET A 31 -5.19 -7.09 -19.84
N LYS A 32 -4.28 -7.22 -20.81
CA LYS A 32 -4.23 -6.34 -22.00
C LYS A 32 -5.54 -6.37 -22.76
N LYS A 33 -6.14 -7.56 -22.95
CA LYS A 33 -7.47 -7.71 -23.58
C LYS A 33 -8.59 -7.06 -22.77
N LEU A 34 -8.51 -7.05 -21.44
CA LEU A 34 -9.47 -6.34 -20.57
C LEU A 34 -9.38 -4.82 -20.75
N GLY A 35 -8.18 -4.26 -20.90
CA GLY A 35 -7.96 -2.85 -21.18
C GLY A 35 -8.50 -2.41 -22.55
N SER A 36 -8.43 -3.29 -23.55
CA SER A 36 -8.94 -3.04 -24.92
C SER A 36 -10.39 -3.49 -25.16
N LYS A 37 -11.16 -3.82 -24.12
CA LYS A 37 -12.49 -4.42 -24.28
C LYS A 37 -13.48 -3.45 -24.96
N LYS A 38 -14.28 -3.98 -25.90
CA LYS A 38 -15.37 -3.25 -26.56
C LYS A 38 -16.36 -2.68 -25.52
N PRO A 39 -16.98 -1.50 -25.77
CA PRO A 39 -17.96 -0.92 -24.86
C PRO A 39 -19.10 -1.90 -24.59
N GLN A 40 -19.54 -1.99 -23.33
CA GLN A 40 -20.67 -2.83 -22.95
C GLN A 40 -21.95 -2.31 -23.61
N LYS A 41 -22.85 -3.22 -24.00
CA LYS A 41 -24.18 -2.83 -24.50
C LYS A 41 -24.90 -1.98 -23.44
N PRO A 42 -25.62 -0.92 -23.83
CA PRO A 42 -26.38 -0.10 -22.89
C PRO A 42 -27.43 -0.97 -22.19
N VAL A 43 -27.65 -0.72 -20.90
CA VAL A 43 -28.65 -1.42 -20.08
C VAL A 43 -30.04 -1.05 -20.59
N PRO A 44 -30.94 -2.03 -20.85
CA PRO A 44 -32.30 -1.72 -21.30
C PRO A 44 -33.06 -0.96 -20.22
N ARG A 45 -33.87 0.01 -20.63
CA ARG A 45 -34.74 0.77 -19.74
C ARG A 45 -35.81 -0.16 -19.15
N PRO A 46 -36.06 -0.12 -17.82
CA PRO A 46 -37.07 -0.97 -17.20
C PRO A 46 -38.50 -0.57 -17.61
N GLU A 47 -39.41 -1.55 -17.65
CA GLU A 47 -40.81 -1.35 -18.08
C GLU A 47 -41.65 -0.62 -17.02
N ASN A 48 -41.33 -0.81 -15.73
CA ASN A 48 -42.06 -0.20 -14.62
C ASN A 48 -41.85 1.32 -14.60
N LYS A 49 -42.94 2.11 -14.65
CA LYS A 49 -42.89 3.59 -14.73
C LYS A 49 -42.07 4.23 -13.61
N PHE A 50 -42.24 3.79 -12.36
CA PHE A 50 -41.49 4.32 -11.22
C PHE A 50 -39.98 4.02 -11.35
N GLN A 51 -39.63 2.78 -11.71
CA GLN A 51 -38.24 2.41 -11.88
C GLN A 51 -37.62 3.07 -13.11
N ALA A 52 -38.40 3.29 -14.17
CA ALA A 52 -37.97 4.01 -15.36
C ALA A 52 -37.63 5.46 -15.03
N LEU A 53 -38.43 6.14 -14.19
CA LEU A 53 -38.11 7.48 -13.69
C LEU A 53 -36.78 7.49 -12.91
N VAL A 54 -36.59 6.55 -11.99
CA VAL A 54 -35.34 6.44 -11.22
C VAL A 54 -34.16 6.13 -12.13
N PHE A 55 -34.34 5.25 -13.12
CA PHE A 55 -33.33 4.91 -14.12
C PHE A 55 -32.93 6.14 -14.95
N ASP A 56 -33.91 6.91 -15.43
CA ASP A 56 -33.66 8.11 -16.23
C ASP A 56 -32.90 9.16 -15.40
N LEU A 57 -33.20 9.30 -14.09
CA LEU A 57 -32.47 10.19 -13.18
C LEU A 57 -31.02 9.75 -12.95
N VAL A 58 -30.77 8.50 -12.55
CA VAL A 58 -29.42 8.02 -12.18
C VAL A 58 -28.49 7.84 -13.37
N THR A 59 -29.04 7.77 -14.59
CA THR A 59 -28.24 7.68 -15.82
C THR A 59 -27.87 9.04 -16.40
N THR A 60 -28.42 10.14 -15.87
CA THR A 60 -28.04 11.49 -16.30
C THR A 60 -26.59 11.81 -15.90
N GLN A 61 -25.89 12.51 -16.79
CA GLN A 61 -24.53 12.99 -16.49
C GLN A 61 -24.50 14.00 -15.34
N LEU A 62 -25.56 14.78 -15.16
CA LEU A 62 -25.69 15.73 -14.05
C LEU A 62 -25.71 15.02 -12.69
N PHE A 63 -26.40 13.87 -12.59
CA PHE A 63 -26.40 13.07 -11.37
C PHE A 63 -24.99 12.59 -11.02
N ASP A 64 -24.24 12.06 -11.99
CA ASP A 64 -22.86 11.62 -11.76
C ASP A 64 -21.94 12.80 -11.39
N ILE A 65 -22.09 13.98 -12.01
CA ILE A 65 -21.33 15.19 -11.64
C ILE A 65 -21.66 15.63 -10.21
N PHE A 66 -22.93 15.65 -9.84
CA PHE A 66 -23.38 16.02 -8.50
C PHE A 66 -22.74 15.13 -7.42
N ILE A 67 -22.75 13.80 -7.63
CA ILE A 67 -22.11 12.86 -6.72
C ILE A 67 -20.60 13.09 -6.65
N MET A 68 -19.93 13.41 -7.77
CA MET A 68 -18.50 13.73 -7.76
C MET A 68 -18.20 14.99 -6.93
N VAL A 69 -19.02 16.04 -7.03
CA VAL A 69 -18.87 17.24 -6.20
C VAL A 69 -19.03 16.91 -4.72
N LEU A 70 -20.01 16.08 -4.36
CA LEU A 70 -20.19 15.64 -2.96
C LEU A 70 -19.01 14.82 -2.44
N ILE A 71 -18.39 13.97 -3.28
CA ILE A 71 -17.17 13.25 -2.90
C ILE A 71 -16.03 14.24 -2.62
N CYS A 72 -15.85 15.26 -3.46
CA CYS A 72 -14.86 16.31 -3.23
C CYS A 72 -15.13 17.07 -1.92
N LEU A 73 -16.38 17.42 -1.63
CA LEU A 73 -16.74 18.06 -0.38
C LEU A 73 -16.47 17.15 0.83
N ASN A 74 -16.78 15.85 0.74
CA ASN A 74 -16.46 14.90 1.80
C ASN A 74 -14.95 14.72 2.01
N MET A 75 -14.14 14.84 0.95
CA MET A 75 -12.68 14.84 1.07
C MET A 75 -12.22 16.07 1.85
N VAL A 76 -12.75 17.26 1.57
CA VAL A 76 -12.42 18.49 2.31
C VAL A 76 -12.76 18.34 3.79
N THR A 77 -13.90 17.72 4.15
CA THR A 77 -14.24 17.51 5.56
C THR A 77 -13.24 16.60 6.28
N MET A 78 -12.67 15.60 5.59
CA MET A 78 -11.61 14.77 6.15
C MET A 78 -10.29 15.54 6.33
N MET A 79 -10.01 16.53 5.47
CA MET A 79 -8.80 17.37 5.58
C MET A 79 -8.86 18.38 6.74
N VAL A 80 -10.06 18.72 7.20
CA VAL A 80 -10.27 19.67 8.30
C VAL A 80 -10.07 19.02 9.68
N GLU A 81 -10.05 17.69 9.77
CA GLU A 81 -9.75 16.97 11.02
C GLU A 81 -8.33 17.28 11.51
N THR A 82 -8.19 17.61 12.79
CA THR A 82 -6.92 17.98 13.44
C THR A 82 -6.73 17.19 14.72
N ASP A 83 -5.48 16.94 15.11
CA ASP A 83 -5.14 16.43 16.44
C ASP A 83 -5.52 17.50 17.48
N GLU A 84 -6.14 17.10 18.60
CA GLU A 84 -6.67 17.98 19.66
C GLU A 84 -7.70 19.04 19.20
N GLN A 85 -8.85 18.60 18.68
CA GLN A 85 -9.96 19.48 18.30
C GLN A 85 -10.98 19.69 19.42
N SER A 86 -11.68 20.83 19.39
CA SER A 86 -12.77 21.11 20.34
C SER A 86 -13.94 20.13 20.18
N GLU A 87 -14.62 19.81 21.28
CA GLU A 87 -15.78 18.90 21.28
C GLU A 87 -16.87 19.35 20.28
N ASP A 88 -17.13 20.66 20.19
CA ASP A 88 -18.06 21.24 19.21
C ASP A 88 -17.69 20.88 17.76
N LYS A 89 -16.40 20.95 17.43
CA LYS A 89 -15.90 20.61 16.08
C LYS A 89 -16.08 19.11 15.81
N GLU A 90 -15.85 18.25 16.79
CA GLU A 90 -16.06 16.80 16.65
C GLU A 90 -17.53 16.47 16.36
N VAL A 91 -18.45 17.07 17.12
CA VAL A 91 -19.89 16.88 16.95
C VAL A 91 -20.34 17.37 15.58
N ILE A 92 -19.90 18.56 15.15
CA ILE A 92 -20.23 19.08 13.81
C ILE A 92 -19.72 18.12 12.72
N LEU A 93 -18.46 17.69 12.80
CA LEU A 93 -17.87 16.78 11.82
C LEU A 93 -18.57 15.42 11.81
N TYR A 94 -19.03 14.91 12.96
CA TYR A 94 -19.84 13.70 13.05
C TYR A 94 -21.14 13.81 12.24
N TRP A 95 -21.93 14.87 12.46
CA TRP A 95 -23.20 15.08 11.76
C TRP A 95 -23.01 15.29 10.25
N VAL A 96 -21.97 16.01 9.87
CA VAL A 96 -21.60 16.20 8.46
C VAL A 96 -21.21 14.86 7.82
N ASN A 97 -20.39 14.04 8.50
CA ASN A 97 -20.01 12.71 8.02
C ASN A 97 -21.20 11.76 7.90
N LEU A 98 -22.13 11.78 8.86
CA LEU A 98 -23.37 11.02 8.82
C LEU A 98 -24.22 11.43 7.60
N THR A 99 -24.33 12.73 7.33
CA THR A 99 -25.05 13.24 6.15
C THR A 99 -24.47 12.68 4.85
N PHE A 100 -23.13 12.65 4.69
CA PHE A 100 -22.49 12.05 3.53
C PHE A 100 -22.76 10.54 3.42
N ILE A 101 -22.76 9.80 4.53
CA ILE A 101 -23.10 8.37 4.53
C ILE A 101 -24.51 8.16 4.02
N ILE A 102 -25.48 8.94 4.51
CA ILE A 102 -26.88 8.85 4.09
C ILE A 102 -27.00 9.14 2.59
N VAL A 103 -26.37 10.20 2.09
CA VAL A 103 -26.43 10.58 0.67
C VAL A 103 -25.80 9.51 -0.23
N PHE A 104 -24.62 8.98 0.11
CA PHE A 104 -23.97 7.93 -0.68
C PHE A 104 -24.70 6.58 -0.60
N THR A 105 -25.32 6.28 0.53
CA THR A 105 -26.20 5.11 0.67
C THR A 105 -27.44 5.29 -0.22
N GLY A 106 -28.04 6.49 -0.23
CA GLY A 106 -29.15 6.84 -1.09
C GLY A 106 -28.81 6.68 -2.58
N GLU A 107 -27.67 7.23 -3.02
CA GLU A 107 -27.16 7.05 -4.38
C GLU A 107 -27.01 5.57 -4.74
N CYS A 108 -26.40 4.79 -3.85
CA CYS A 108 -26.19 3.36 -4.05
C CYS A 108 -27.51 2.61 -4.18
N SER A 109 -28.47 2.87 -3.29
CA SER A 109 -29.80 2.27 -3.32
C SER A 109 -30.58 2.66 -4.58
N LEU A 110 -30.53 3.93 -5.00
CA LEU A 110 -31.17 4.39 -6.24
C LEU A 110 -30.58 3.68 -7.46
N LYS A 111 -29.26 3.57 -7.56
CA LYS A 111 -28.58 2.85 -8.65
C LYS A 111 -28.91 1.34 -8.64
N LEU A 112 -29.04 0.73 -7.46
CA LEU A 112 -29.41 -0.68 -7.32
C LEU A 112 -30.86 -0.94 -7.77
N VAL A 113 -31.81 -0.08 -7.40
CA VAL A 113 -33.20 -0.16 -7.86
C VAL A 113 -33.31 0.06 -9.37
N ALA A 114 -32.58 1.04 -9.92
CA ALA A 114 -32.58 1.32 -11.35
C ALA A 114 -32.01 0.17 -12.19
N LEU A 115 -30.80 -0.30 -11.84
CA LEU A 115 -30.01 -1.20 -12.67
C LEU A 115 -30.19 -2.69 -12.34
N ARG A 116 -30.73 -3.04 -11.16
CA ARG A 116 -30.94 -4.42 -10.69
C ARG A 116 -29.65 -5.26 -10.83
N HIS A 117 -29.71 -6.42 -11.49
CA HIS A 117 -28.55 -7.29 -11.71
C HIS A 117 -27.44 -6.63 -12.55
N HIS A 118 -27.76 -5.67 -13.43
CA HIS A 118 -26.73 -4.96 -14.21
C HIS A 118 -25.86 -4.06 -13.34
N TYR A 119 -26.31 -3.68 -12.14
CA TYR A 119 -25.49 -2.96 -11.17
C TYR A 119 -24.17 -3.69 -10.89
N PHE A 120 -24.25 -5.00 -10.64
CA PHE A 120 -23.11 -5.86 -10.30
C PHE A 120 -22.25 -6.27 -11.52
N SER A 121 -22.65 -5.92 -12.74
CA SER A 121 -21.83 -6.17 -13.93
C SER A 121 -20.70 -5.13 -14.11
N VAL A 122 -20.78 -4.01 -13.39
CA VAL A 122 -19.83 -2.90 -13.49
C VAL A 122 -18.97 -2.86 -12.22
N GLY A 123 -17.67 -3.13 -12.36
CA GLY A 123 -16.73 -3.19 -11.23
C GLY A 123 -16.70 -1.91 -10.38
N TRP A 124 -16.87 -0.73 -10.99
CA TRP A 124 -16.93 0.54 -10.26
C TRP A 124 -18.18 0.68 -9.38
N ASN A 125 -19.30 0.08 -9.77
CA ASN A 125 -20.50 0.05 -8.94
C ASN A 125 -20.30 -0.91 -7.77
N ILE A 126 -19.71 -2.09 -8.00
CA ILE A 126 -19.35 -3.03 -6.91
C ILE A 126 -18.40 -2.37 -5.91
N PHE A 127 -17.36 -1.67 -6.38
CA PHE A 127 -16.45 -0.92 -5.51
C PHE A 127 -17.19 0.11 -4.66
N GLY A 128 -18.08 0.91 -5.28
CA GLY A 128 -18.93 1.87 -4.56
C GLY A 128 -19.81 1.20 -3.50
N PHE A 129 -20.42 0.07 -3.82
CA PHE A 129 -21.25 -0.72 -2.89
C PHE A 129 -20.46 -1.19 -1.67
N VAL A 130 -19.26 -1.75 -1.87
CA VAL A 130 -18.39 -2.19 -0.77
C VAL A 130 -18.01 -1.01 0.12
N VAL A 131 -17.64 0.14 -0.46
CA VAL A 131 -17.30 1.35 0.30
C VAL A 131 -18.48 1.86 1.14
N VAL A 132 -19.71 1.78 0.62
CA VAL A 132 -20.93 2.15 1.36
C VAL A 132 -21.17 1.19 2.54
N ILE A 133 -21.03 -0.12 2.34
CA ILE A 133 -21.17 -1.10 3.42
C ILE A 133 -20.12 -0.85 4.51
N LEU A 134 -18.85 -0.70 4.14
CA LEU A 134 -17.77 -0.42 5.11
C LEU A 134 -18.00 0.89 5.87
N SER A 135 -18.63 1.88 5.22
CA SER A 135 -18.99 3.15 5.85
C SER A 135 -20.07 2.99 6.92
N ILE A 136 -21.10 2.19 6.66
CA ILE A 136 -22.17 1.90 7.62
C ILE A 136 -21.62 1.07 8.79
N VAL A 137 -20.84 0.02 8.48
CA VAL A 137 -20.17 -0.81 9.50
C VAL A 137 -19.27 0.04 10.38
N GLY A 138 -18.49 0.97 9.80
CA GLY A 138 -17.64 1.87 10.57
C GLY A 138 -18.40 2.77 11.54
N LEU A 139 -19.62 3.20 11.19
CA LEU A 139 -20.47 3.99 12.08
C LEU A 139 -21.04 3.12 13.22
N LEU A 140 -21.61 1.97 12.88
CA LEU A 140 -22.18 1.05 13.88
C LEU A 140 -21.13 0.52 14.86
N LEU A 141 -19.91 0.27 14.38
CA LEU A 141 -18.81 -0.15 15.23
C LEU A 141 -18.37 0.95 16.19
N ALA A 142 -18.46 2.23 15.82
CA ALA A 142 -18.13 3.32 16.75
C ALA A 142 -18.99 3.26 18.02
N ASP A 143 -20.30 3.09 17.85
CA ASP A 143 -21.27 2.98 18.95
C ASP A 143 -21.06 1.71 19.80
N ILE A 144 -20.66 0.60 19.17
CA ILE A 144 -20.37 -0.66 19.86
C ILE A 144 -19.09 -0.55 20.68
N ILE A 145 -18.05 0.13 20.16
CA ILE A 145 -16.75 0.25 20.83
C ILE A 145 -16.84 1.12 22.08
N GLU A 146 -17.65 2.19 22.07
CA GLU A 146 -17.94 2.99 23.26
C GLU A 146 -18.56 2.13 24.38
N LYS A 147 -19.32 1.10 24.00
CA LYS A 147 -20.02 0.20 24.92
C LYS A 147 -19.18 -1.02 25.34
N TYR A 148 -18.29 -1.51 24.48
CA TYR A 148 -17.47 -2.69 24.68
C TYR A 148 -16.02 -2.30 24.40
N PHE A 149 -15.18 -2.19 25.44
CA PHE A 149 -13.76 -1.80 25.42
C PHE A 149 -12.91 -2.49 24.32
N VAL A 150 -13.07 -2.06 23.06
CA VAL A 150 -12.29 -2.54 21.92
C VAL A 150 -11.03 -1.68 21.77
N SER A 151 -9.95 -2.29 21.29
CA SER A 151 -8.65 -1.62 21.10
C SER A 151 -8.77 -0.34 20.24
N PRO A 152 -8.23 0.80 20.70
CA PRO A 152 -8.16 2.04 19.93
C PRO A 152 -7.47 1.89 18.56
N THR A 153 -6.55 0.92 18.42
CA THR A 153 -5.82 0.65 17.18
C THR A 153 -6.75 0.11 16.09
N LEU A 154 -7.67 -0.81 16.44
CA LEU A 154 -8.61 -1.37 15.47
C LEU A 154 -9.56 -0.29 14.92
N PHE A 155 -9.96 0.63 15.79
CA PHE A 155 -10.79 1.77 15.41
C PHE A 155 -10.11 2.71 14.41
N ARG A 156 -8.82 3.01 14.61
CA ARG A 156 -8.02 3.79 13.65
C ARG A 156 -8.01 3.12 12.27
N VAL A 157 -7.86 1.79 12.21
CA VAL A 157 -7.88 1.02 10.96
C VAL A 157 -9.25 1.05 10.29
N ILE A 158 -10.35 0.89 11.05
CA ILE A 158 -11.72 0.97 10.49
C ILE A 158 -11.99 2.35 9.91
N ARG A 159 -11.54 3.41 10.60
CA ARG A 159 -11.63 4.79 10.09
C ARG A 159 -10.89 4.99 8.77
N LEU A 160 -9.86 4.20 8.43
CA LEU A 160 -9.21 4.27 7.11
C LEU A 160 -10.13 3.86 5.96
N ALA A 161 -11.14 3.02 6.20
CA ALA A 161 -12.05 2.57 5.15
C ALA A 161 -12.81 3.73 4.48
N ARG A 162 -13.00 4.86 5.17
CA ARG A 162 -13.62 6.06 4.61
C ARG A 162 -12.82 6.69 3.46
N ILE A 163 -11.50 6.47 3.41
CA ILE A 163 -10.62 6.90 2.30
C ILE A 163 -11.06 6.23 0.99
N GLY A 164 -11.66 5.04 1.05
CA GLY A 164 -12.22 4.36 -0.12
C GLY A 164 -13.26 5.18 -0.88
N ARG A 165 -13.94 6.13 -0.22
CA ARG A 165 -14.88 7.07 -0.87
C ARG A 165 -14.15 8.00 -1.84
N VAL A 166 -12.98 8.50 -1.45
CA VAL A 166 -12.15 9.40 -2.27
C VAL A 166 -11.64 8.68 -3.52
N LEU A 167 -11.33 7.39 -3.42
CA LEU A 167 -10.92 6.56 -4.57
C LEU A 167 -12.01 6.47 -5.65
N ARG A 168 -13.28 6.77 -5.35
CA ARG A 168 -14.35 6.85 -6.35
C ARG A 168 -14.11 7.96 -7.38
N LEU A 169 -13.35 9.02 -7.05
CA LEU A 169 -12.96 10.07 -8.00
C LEU A 169 -12.20 9.52 -9.22
N ILE A 170 -11.48 8.42 -9.03
CA ILE A 170 -10.72 7.74 -10.10
C ILE A 170 -11.66 7.30 -11.24
N ARG A 171 -12.93 6.96 -10.95
CA ARG A 171 -13.91 6.57 -11.98
C ARG A 171 -14.03 7.62 -13.09
N GLY A 172 -14.06 8.91 -12.71
CA GLY A 172 -14.22 10.03 -13.64
C GLY A 172 -12.92 10.50 -14.30
N ALA A 173 -11.77 10.19 -13.69
CA ALA A 173 -10.46 10.63 -14.17
C ALA A 173 -9.84 9.63 -15.16
N LYS A 174 -10.16 9.77 -16.45
CA LYS A 174 -9.65 8.87 -17.51
C LYS A 174 -8.12 8.77 -17.54
N GLY A 175 -7.40 9.89 -17.38
CA GLY A 175 -5.93 9.90 -17.37
C GLY A 175 -5.34 9.09 -16.22
N ILE A 176 -5.85 9.28 -15.00
CA ILE A 176 -5.43 8.53 -13.80
C ILE A 176 -5.68 7.03 -13.98
N ARG A 177 -6.83 6.65 -14.54
CA ARG A 177 -7.14 5.24 -14.83
C ARG A 177 -6.15 4.60 -15.80
N THR A 178 -5.70 5.34 -16.82
CA THR A 178 -4.68 4.84 -17.75
C THR A 178 -3.35 4.62 -17.04
N LEU A 179 -2.94 5.54 -16.16
CA LEU A 179 -1.71 5.39 -15.35
C LEU A 179 -1.81 4.20 -14.40
N LEU A 180 -2.92 4.05 -13.67
CA LEU A 180 -3.15 2.90 -12.78
C LEU A 180 -3.21 1.58 -13.55
N PHE A 181 -3.77 1.58 -14.76
CA PHE A 181 -3.75 0.40 -15.62
C PHE A 181 -2.32 0.04 -16.05
N ALA A 182 -1.51 1.02 -16.44
CA ALA A 182 -0.09 0.78 -16.75
C ALA A 182 0.68 0.21 -15.54
N LEU A 183 0.42 0.74 -14.35
CA LEU A 183 0.98 0.21 -13.10
C LEU A 183 0.55 -1.24 -12.86
N MET A 184 -0.74 -1.58 -12.99
CA MET A 184 -1.21 -2.96 -12.83
C MET A 184 -0.56 -3.92 -13.85
N MET A 185 -0.30 -3.43 -15.06
CA MET A 185 0.36 -4.22 -16.12
C MET A 185 1.85 -4.50 -15.81
N SER A 186 2.53 -3.65 -15.03
CA SER A 186 3.92 -3.88 -14.62
C SER A 186 4.08 -4.72 -13.35
N LEU A 187 3.01 -4.90 -12.56
CA LEU A 187 3.05 -5.67 -11.30
C LEU A 187 3.64 -7.09 -11.43
N PRO A 188 3.34 -7.91 -12.47
CA PRO A 188 3.89 -9.26 -12.56
C PRO A 188 5.42 -9.27 -12.66
N ALA A 189 6.01 -8.36 -13.45
CA ALA A 189 7.45 -8.22 -13.58
C ALA A 189 8.06 -7.67 -12.28
N LEU A 190 7.43 -6.66 -11.69
CA LEU A 190 7.87 -6.05 -10.43
C LEU A 190 7.90 -7.07 -9.28
N PHE A 191 6.91 -7.97 -9.23
CA PHE A 191 6.84 -9.02 -8.23
C PHE A 191 8.03 -9.99 -8.30
N ASN A 192 8.48 -10.36 -9.51
CA ASN A 192 9.64 -11.25 -9.66
C ASN A 192 10.94 -10.59 -9.16
N ILE A 193 11.14 -9.31 -9.47
CA ILE A 193 12.30 -8.55 -8.98
C ILE A 193 12.20 -8.35 -7.45
N GLY A 194 10.99 -8.07 -6.95
CA GLY A 194 10.71 -7.94 -5.53
C GLY A 194 10.97 -9.23 -4.74
N LEU A 195 10.66 -10.40 -5.29
CA LEU A 195 11.00 -11.70 -4.67
C LEU A 195 12.51 -11.91 -4.57
N LEU A 196 13.26 -11.54 -5.61
CA LEU A 196 14.72 -11.59 -5.58
C LEU A 196 15.29 -10.65 -4.51
N LEU A 197 14.78 -9.42 -4.42
CA LEU A 197 15.17 -8.46 -3.39
C LEU A 197 14.85 -8.98 -1.98
N PHE A 198 13.67 -9.55 -1.78
CA PHE A 198 13.27 -10.15 -0.50
C PHE A 198 14.18 -11.32 -0.11
N LEU A 199 14.59 -12.16 -1.07
CA LEU A 199 15.54 -13.24 -0.81
C LEU A 199 16.91 -12.71 -0.36
N ILE A 200 17.41 -11.65 -1.00
CA ILE A 200 18.66 -10.99 -0.59
C ILE A 200 18.53 -10.44 0.84
N MET A 201 17.45 -9.71 1.13
CA MET A 201 17.16 -9.20 2.48
C MET A 201 17.12 -10.33 3.52
N PHE A 202 16.47 -11.44 3.20
CA PHE A 202 16.36 -12.60 4.10
C PHE A 202 17.75 -13.18 4.46
N ILE A 203 18.60 -13.38 3.46
CA ILE A 203 19.96 -13.92 3.66
C ILE A 203 20.80 -12.97 4.52
N PHE A 204 20.79 -11.67 4.19
CA PHE A 204 21.54 -10.67 4.94
C PHE A 204 20.97 -10.48 6.35
N SER A 205 19.67 -10.69 6.56
CA SER A 205 19.06 -10.60 7.89
C SER A 205 19.61 -11.67 8.81
N ILE A 206 19.68 -12.92 8.35
CA ILE A 206 20.23 -14.03 9.14
C ILE A 206 21.71 -13.77 9.46
N PHE A 207 22.47 -13.29 8.48
CA PHE A 207 23.88 -12.98 8.67
C PHE A 207 24.09 -11.80 9.64
N GLY A 208 23.27 -10.75 9.53
CA GLY A 208 23.30 -9.61 10.43
C GLY A 208 23.00 -10.02 11.87
N MET A 209 21.99 -10.88 12.07
CA MET A 209 21.68 -11.42 13.40
C MET A 209 22.82 -12.19 14.03
N SER A 210 23.47 -13.07 13.26
CA SER A 210 24.53 -13.91 13.82
C SER A 210 25.81 -13.14 14.14
N ASN A 211 26.05 -11.99 13.49
CA ASN A 211 27.29 -11.23 13.65
C ASN A 211 27.13 -9.93 14.45
N PHE A 212 25.97 -9.29 14.44
CA PHE A 212 25.80 -7.92 14.94
C PHE A 212 24.76 -7.80 16.08
N ALA A 213 24.18 -8.90 16.56
CA ALA A 213 23.16 -8.87 17.62
C ALA A 213 23.64 -8.23 18.94
N TYR A 214 24.92 -8.38 19.29
CA TYR A 214 25.47 -7.92 20.57
C TYR A 214 26.30 -6.63 20.45
N VAL A 215 26.35 -6.03 19.27
CA VAL A 215 27.10 -4.79 19.05
C VAL A 215 26.54 -3.69 19.94
N ARG A 216 27.43 -2.90 20.54
CA ARG A 216 27.07 -1.77 21.39
C ARG A 216 26.02 -0.89 20.73
N LYS A 217 24.94 -0.62 21.46
CA LYS A 217 23.87 0.29 21.03
C LYS A 217 24.39 1.73 21.01
N GLU A 218 24.59 2.24 19.80
CA GLU A 218 25.04 3.60 19.53
C GLU A 218 24.57 4.03 18.13
N GLY A 219 24.40 5.33 17.91
CA GLY A 219 23.98 5.86 16.62
C GLY A 219 22.55 5.42 16.28
N MET A 220 22.39 4.67 15.17
CA MET A 220 21.08 4.12 14.77
C MET A 220 20.81 2.71 15.30
N ILE A 221 21.76 2.07 15.99
CA ILE A 221 21.48 0.81 16.67
C ILE A 221 20.88 1.11 18.05
N ASP A 222 19.57 0.91 18.19
CA ASP A 222 18.81 1.14 19.41
C ASP A 222 17.94 -0.07 19.81
N ASP A 223 17.04 0.08 20.78
CA ASP A 223 16.18 -1.01 21.25
C ASP A 223 15.16 -1.51 20.21
N MET A 224 14.84 -0.70 19.20
CA MET A 224 13.86 -1.02 18.15
C MET A 224 14.53 -1.35 16.82
N PHE A 225 15.58 -0.63 16.44
CA PHE A 225 16.36 -0.81 15.22
C PHE A 225 17.70 -1.47 15.55
N ASN A 226 17.73 -2.80 15.56
CA ASN A 226 18.92 -3.59 15.85
C ASN A 226 18.93 -4.91 15.09
N PHE A 227 20.00 -5.69 15.30
CA PHE A 227 20.16 -7.02 14.73
C PHE A 227 19.92 -8.15 15.76
N GLU A 228 19.26 -7.88 16.89
CA GLU A 228 19.02 -8.90 17.93
C GLU A 228 18.03 -9.98 17.47
N THR A 229 17.04 -9.59 16.67
CA THR A 229 15.99 -10.49 16.17
C THR A 229 15.83 -10.41 14.66
N PHE A 230 15.17 -11.42 14.08
CA PHE A 230 14.89 -11.46 12.64
C PHE A 230 13.99 -10.31 12.18
N GLY A 231 12.97 -9.97 12.97
CA GLY A 231 12.06 -8.87 12.66
C GLY A 231 12.79 -7.52 12.61
N ASN A 232 13.58 -7.21 13.64
CA ASN A 232 14.33 -5.95 13.72
C ASN A 232 15.37 -5.86 12.60
N SER A 233 16.09 -6.95 12.33
CA SER A 233 17.08 -7.03 11.24
C SER A 233 16.43 -6.79 9.86
N MET A 234 15.25 -7.37 9.61
CA MET A 234 14.51 -7.14 8.37
C MET A 234 14.09 -5.67 8.20
N ILE A 235 13.70 -4.98 9.29
CA ILE A 235 13.36 -3.55 9.26
C ILE A 235 14.60 -2.71 8.96
N CYS A 236 15.74 -2.99 9.62
CA CYS A 236 17.01 -2.31 9.36
C CYS A 236 17.44 -2.48 7.89
N LEU A 237 17.37 -3.70 7.35
CA LEU A 237 17.70 -3.98 5.95
C LEU A 237 16.73 -3.32 4.97
N PHE A 238 15.44 -3.27 5.30
CA PHE A 238 14.45 -2.56 4.49
C PHE A 238 14.78 -1.07 4.37
N MET A 239 15.20 -0.44 5.47
CA MET A 239 15.65 0.96 5.47
C MET A 239 16.86 1.14 4.54
N ILE A 240 17.92 0.34 4.72
CA ILE A 240 19.15 0.49 3.93
C ILE A 240 19.03 0.02 2.48
N THR A 241 17.95 -0.68 2.10
CA THR A 241 17.63 -0.97 0.68
C THR A 241 17.52 0.32 -0.13
N THR A 242 17.07 1.41 0.50
CA THR A 242 17.00 2.74 -0.10
C THR A 242 18.31 3.52 0.01
N SER A 243 19.38 2.89 0.52
CA SER A 243 20.67 3.50 0.87
C SER A 243 20.61 4.62 1.91
N ALA A 244 19.51 4.71 2.68
CA ALA A 244 19.37 5.66 3.78
C ALA A 244 19.84 5.05 5.11
N GLY A 245 20.58 5.82 5.92
CA GLY A 245 20.91 5.48 7.31
C GLY A 245 21.87 4.30 7.50
N TRP A 246 22.53 3.82 6.43
CA TRP A 246 23.48 2.71 6.52
C TRP A 246 24.75 3.09 7.30
N ASP A 247 25.15 4.36 7.24
CA ASP A 247 26.27 4.94 7.96
C ASP A 247 26.02 4.89 9.48
N GLY A 248 24.81 5.26 9.92
CA GLY A 248 24.41 5.21 11.32
C GLY A 248 24.37 3.80 11.91
N LEU A 249 24.12 2.78 11.09
CA LEU A 249 24.19 1.37 11.49
C LEU A 249 25.63 0.83 11.46
N LEU A 250 26.49 1.34 10.58
CA LEU A 250 27.86 0.87 10.44
C LEU A 250 28.77 1.38 11.57
N ILE A 251 28.61 2.62 12.02
CA ILE A 251 29.45 3.26 13.06
C ILE A 251 29.66 2.35 14.30
N PRO A 252 28.61 1.87 14.99
CA PRO A 252 28.79 1.01 16.16
C PRO A 252 29.50 -0.32 15.86
N ILE A 253 29.36 -0.85 14.62
CA ILE A 253 30.01 -2.09 14.18
C ILE A 253 31.52 -1.87 13.92
N MET A 254 31.92 -0.62 13.68
CA MET A 254 33.32 -0.23 13.49
C MET A 254 34.06 0.00 14.80
N ASN A 255 33.37 0.06 15.94
CA ASN A 255 33.98 0.35 17.23
C ASN A 255 34.96 -0.76 17.66
N THR A 256 36.12 -0.32 18.15
CA THR A 256 37.15 -1.15 18.77
C THR A 256 37.52 -0.56 20.13
N PRO A 257 38.14 -1.29 21.07
CA PRO A 257 38.54 -0.74 22.36
C PRO A 257 39.37 0.56 22.19
N PRO A 258 39.09 1.65 22.93
CA PRO A 258 38.28 1.74 24.15
C PRO A 258 36.77 2.05 23.95
N ASP A 259 36.29 2.17 22.71
CA ASP A 259 34.90 2.57 22.42
C ASP A 259 33.88 1.43 22.57
N CYS A 260 34.36 0.21 22.80
CA CYS A 260 33.60 -0.99 23.14
C CYS A 260 34.37 -1.81 24.19
N ASP A 261 33.68 -2.72 24.86
CA ASP A 261 34.24 -3.58 25.91
C ASP A 261 34.12 -5.07 25.49
N PRO A 262 35.26 -5.77 25.30
CA PRO A 262 35.28 -7.16 24.87
C PRO A 262 34.81 -8.16 25.94
N ASP A 263 34.71 -7.73 27.20
CA ASP A 263 34.44 -8.61 28.34
C ASP A 263 33.03 -8.41 28.93
N VAL A 264 32.18 -7.60 28.30
CA VAL A 264 30.77 -7.40 28.71
C VAL A 264 30.04 -8.74 28.74
N GLU A 265 29.45 -9.07 29.89
CA GLU A 265 28.61 -10.25 30.04
C GLU A 265 27.15 -9.92 29.71
N HIS A 266 26.53 -10.73 28.85
CA HIS A 266 25.11 -10.62 28.49
C HIS A 266 24.29 -11.66 29.26
N PRO A 267 23.46 -11.26 30.25
CA PRO A 267 22.71 -12.22 31.07
C PRO A 267 21.85 -13.15 30.22
N GLY A 268 22.07 -14.46 30.35
CA GLY A 268 21.31 -15.48 29.60
C GLY A 268 21.91 -15.87 28.24
N SER A 269 23.07 -15.32 27.85
CA SER A 269 23.81 -15.72 26.66
C SER A 269 25.24 -16.17 27.01
N PRO A 270 25.80 -17.18 26.33
CA PRO A 270 27.22 -17.54 26.49
C PRO A 270 28.19 -16.58 25.76
N VAL A 271 27.68 -15.63 24.98
CA VAL A 271 28.48 -14.67 24.22
C VAL A 271 28.98 -13.55 25.13
N ARG A 272 30.25 -13.15 24.96
CA ARG A 272 30.90 -12.05 25.69
C ARG A 272 31.34 -10.95 24.72
N GLY A 273 31.30 -9.72 25.22
CA GLY A 273 31.73 -8.50 24.53
C GLY A 273 30.62 -7.83 23.74
N ASP A 274 30.79 -6.53 23.50
CA ASP A 274 29.91 -5.70 22.67
C ASP A 274 30.62 -5.03 21.48
N CYS A 275 31.87 -5.43 21.23
CA CYS A 275 32.66 -4.94 20.11
C CYS A 275 32.17 -5.49 18.77
N GLY A 276 32.10 -4.62 17.78
CA GLY A 276 31.84 -4.99 16.40
C GLY A 276 33.08 -5.56 15.70
N SER A 277 32.89 -6.03 14.47
CA SER A 277 33.97 -6.45 13.58
C SER A 277 34.04 -5.50 12.38
N PRO A 278 35.02 -4.56 12.36
CA PRO A 278 35.12 -3.55 11.30
C PRO A 278 35.15 -4.13 9.89
N GLY A 279 35.95 -5.18 9.67
CA GLY A 279 36.07 -5.83 8.37
C GLY A 279 34.75 -6.47 7.91
N MET A 280 34.05 -7.16 8.83
CA MET A 280 32.77 -7.78 8.52
C MET A 280 31.68 -6.74 8.27
N GLY A 281 31.66 -5.66 9.06
CA GLY A 281 30.76 -4.53 8.88
C GLY A 281 30.90 -3.90 7.50
N ILE A 282 32.12 -3.50 7.12
CA ILE A 282 32.39 -2.89 5.81
C ILE A 282 31.93 -3.80 4.67
N VAL A 283 32.29 -5.09 4.71
CA VAL A 283 31.92 -6.04 3.66
C VAL A 283 30.40 -6.24 3.60
N PHE A 284 29.74 -6.35 4.75
CA PHE A 284 28.29 -6.55 4.83
C PHE A 284 27.53 -5.40 4.19
N PHE A 285 27.73 -4.16 4.65
CA PHE A 285 26.97 -3.00 4.16
C PHE A 285 27.32 -2.66 2.71
N THR A 286 28.61 -2.68 2.35
CA THR A 286 29.02 -2.36 0.97
C THR A 286 28.46 -3.37 -0.03
N THR A 287 28.56 -4.66 0.28
CA THR A 287 28.04 -5.73 -0.60
C THR A 287 26.52 -5.63 -0.72
N TYR A 288 25.83 -5.42 0.40
CA TYR A 288 24.38 -5.27 0.42
C TYR A 288 23.92 -4.10 -0.44
N ILE A 289 24.52 -2.91 -0.27
CA ILE A 289 24.16 -1.70 -1.01
C ILE A 289 24.38 -1.91 -2.52
N ILE A 290 25.50 -2.53 -2.92
CA ILE A 290 25.76 -2.82 -4.34
C ILE A 290 24.71 -3.78 -4.91
N MET A 291 24.40 -4.87 -4.19
CA MET A 291 23.38 -5.84 -4.62
C MET A 291 22.00 -5.20 -4.74
N CYS A 292 21.57 -4.46 -3.71
CA CYS A 292 20.29 -3.75 -3.73
C CYS A 292 20.22 -2.71 -4.83
N PHE A 293 21.29 -1.93 -5.06
CA PHE A 293 21.35 -0.95 -6.14
C PHE A 293 21.15 -1.62 -7.50
N ILE A 294 21.84 -2.73 -7.78
CA ILE A 294 21.68 -3.48 -9.03
C ILE A 294 20.21 -3.93 -9.20
N VAL A 295 19.60 -4.49 -8.16
CA VAL A 295 18.23 -5.00 -8.22
C VAL A 295 17.21 -3.87 -8.39
N VAL A 296 17.34 -2.79 -7.62
CA VAL A 296 16.44 -1.63 -7.65
C VAL A 296 16.53 -0.90 -8.99
N VAL A 297 17.73 -0.77 -9.58
CA VAL A 297 17.89 -0.19 -10.93
C VAL A 297 17.15 -1.01 -11.99
N ASN A 298 17.00 -2.32 -11.83
CA ASN A 298 16.20 -3.14 -12.74
C ASN A 298 14.68 -2.98 -12.54
N MET A 299 14.23 -2.33 -11.45
CA MET A 299 12.81 -2.00 -11.23
C MET A 299 12.40 -0.69 -11.94
N TYR A 300 13.36 0.20 -12.23
CA TYR A 300 13.15 1.48 -12.93
C TYR A 300 13.20 1.30 -14.45
#